data_AF-B3SE32-F1
#
_entry.id   AF-B3SE32-F1
#
_cell.length_a   1.000
_cell.length_b   1.000
_cell.length_c   1.000
_cell.angle_alpha   90.00
_cell.angle_beta   90.00
_cell.angle_gamma   90.00
#
_symmetry.space_group_name_H-M   'P 1'
#
loop_
_entity.id
_entity.type
_entity.pdbx_description
1 polymer ?
#
loop_
_entity_poly.entity_id
_entity_poly.type
_entity_poly.pdbx_seq_one_letter_code
_entity_poly.pdbx_strand_id
1 'polypeptide(L)'
;DIEDIDRADFDNPQLVAEYINEIYHHMRQKISATLSTFNDLNFSNLQITYRINDKFLAGQQINEKMRTILIDWLIQVHLRFHLLQETLYLTVNIIDRFLQVS
;
A
#
# COMPACT_ATOMS: atom_id res chain seq x y z
N ASP A 1 24.66 -11.35 -4.60
CA ASP A 1 23.68 -12.45 -4.56
C ASP A 1 22.95 -12.41 -3.23
N ILE A 2 21.62 -12.42 -3.28
CA ILE A 2 20.78 -12.48 -2.07
C ILE A 2 20.66 -13.97 -1.73
N GLU A 3 21.04 -14.34 -0.52
CA GLU A 3 20.97 -15.71 -0.03
C GLU A 3 19.50 -16.17 0.06
N ASP A 4 19.18 -17.33 -0.50
CA ASP A 4 17.83 -17.89 -0.48
C ASP A 4 17.51 -18.43 0.92
N ILE A 5 16.97 -17.55 1.75
CA ILE A 5 16.62 -17.81 3.15
C ILE A 5 15.49 -18.83 3.31
N ASP A 6 14.68 -19.03 2.27
CA ASP A 6 13.51 -19.92 2.30
C ASP A 6 13.85 -21.33 1.79
N ARG A 7 15.11 -21.60 1.41
CA ARG A 7 15.55 -22.90 0.89
C ARG A 7 15.27 -24.06 1.84
N ALA A 8 15.27 -23.82 3.15
CA ALA A 8 14.99 -24.83 4.16
C ALA A 8 13.49 -25.14 4.32
N ASP A 9 12.60 -24.32 3.75
CA ASP A 9 11.15 -24.40 3.95
C ASP A 9 10.43 -25.23 2.87
N PHE A 10 11.15 -25.69 1.85
CA PHE A 10 10.60 -26.49 0.73
C PHE A 10 9.95 -27.81 1.16
N ASP A 11 10.41 -28.40 2.26
CA ASP A 11 9.86 -29.66 2.78
C ASP A 11 8.55 -29.45 3.57
N ASN A 12 8.16 -28.21 3.86
CA ASN A 12 6.92 -27.89 4.57
C ASN A 12 5.83 -27.38 3.61
N PRO A 13 4.86 -28.23 3.22
CA PRO A 13 3.81 -27.84 2.28
C PRO A 13 2.87 -26.75 2.80
N GLN A 14 2.87 -26.43 4.10
CA GLN A 14 2.09 -25.31 4.66
C GLN A 14 2.75 -23.95 4.47
N LEU A 15 4.06 -23.90 4.22
CA LEU A 15 4.80 -22.65 4.01
C LEU A 15 4.75 -22.17 2.56
N VAL A 16 4.34 -23.05 1.64
CA VAL A 16 4.05 -22.68 0.24
C VAL A 16 5.28 -22.02 -0.41
N ALA A 17 6.47 -22.49 -0.04
CA ALA A 17 7.77 -21.90 -0.37
C ALA A 17 8.02 -21.78 -1.88
N GLU A 18 7.44 -22.69 -2.68
CA GLU A 18 7.53 -22.66 -4.14
C GLU A 18 6.94 -21.38 -4.77
N TYR A 19 5.97 -20.74 -4.11
CA TYR A 19 5.34 -19.52 -4.59
C TYR A 19 5.87 -18.24 -3.96
N ILE A 20 6.69 -18.34 -2.90
CA ILE A 20 7.15 -17.16 -2.13
C ILE A 20 7.84 -16.15 -3.04
N ASN A 21 8.72 -16.62 -3.93
CA ASN A 21 9.41 -15.77 -4.90
C ASN A 21 8.42 -15.03 -5.82
N GLU A 22 7.44 -15.73 -6.39
CA GLU A 22 6.42 -15.14 -7.27
C GLU A 22 5.53 -14.14 -6.53
N ILE A 23 5.12 -14.47 -5.31
CA ILE A 23 4.32 -13.59 -4.44
C ILE A 23 5.09 -12.31 -4.16
N TYR A 24 6.35 -12.40 -3.75
CA TYR A 24 7.19 -11.22 -3.49
C TYR A 24 7.43 -10.41 -4.75
N HIS A 25 7.69 -11.05 -5.91
CA HIS A 25 7.83 -10.35 -7.17
C HIS A 25 6.54 -9.59 -7.54
N HIS A 26 5.38 -10.22 -7.41
CA HIS A 26 4.08 -9.59 -7.67
C HIS A 26 3.78 -8.43 -6.72
N MET A 27 4.01 -8.63 -5.42
CA MET A 27 3.84 -7.58 -4.40
C MET A 27 4.78 -6.40 -4.67
N ARG A 28 6.06 -6.67 -4.95
CA ARG A 28 7.04 -5.61 -5.32
C ARG A 28 6.66 -4.91 -6.61
N GLN A 29 6.15 -5.60 -7.62
CA GLN A 29 5.69 -4.95 -8.86
C GLN A 29 4.53 -3.99 -8.57
N LYS A 30 3.54 -4.41 -7.76
CA LYS A 30 2.43 -3.53 -7.35
C LYS A 30 2.88 -2.33 -6.52
N ILE A 31 3.83 -2.52 -5.61
CA ILE A 31 4.41 -1.45 -4.80
C ILE A 31 5.29 -0.53 -5.68
N SER A 32 6.10 -1.09 -6.58
CA SER A 32 7.00 -0.34 -7.47
C SER A 32 6.25 0.47 -8.52
N ALA A 33 5.11 -0.02 -9.00
CA ALA A 33 4.20 0.75 -9.85
C ALA A 33 3.67 2.02 -9.15
N THR A 34 3.77 2.09 -7.82
CA THR A 34 3.45 3.29 -7.02
C THR A 34 4.60 4.30 -7.01
N LEU A 35 5.85 3.84 -7.14
CA LEU A 35 7.07 4.64 -6.93
C LEU A 35 7.77 5.13 -8.21
N SER A 36 7.53 4.52 -9.37
CA SER A 36 8.20 4.92 -10.61
C SER A 36 7.69 6.26 -11.12
N THR A 37 8.50 7.30 -10.95
CA THR A 37 8.30 8.63 -11.56
C THR A 37 9.05 8.76 -12.89
N PHE A 38 9.53 7.66 -13.51
CA PHE A 38 10.35 7.76 -14.70
C PHE A 38 10.17 6.56 -15.65
N ASN A 39 9.77 6.87 -16.88
CA ASN A 39 9.89 6.10 -18.12
C ASN A 39 9.73 4.59 -18.06
N ASP A 40 8.52 4.08 -18.36
CA ASP A 40 8.36 2.89 -19.20
C ASP A 40 6.96 2.88 -19.85
N LEU A 41 6.96 2.95 -21.20
CA LEU A 41 5.81 3.21 -22.07
C LEU A 41 4.86 2.02 -22.30
N ASN A 42 4.95 0.94 -21.51
CA ASN A 42 4.15 -0.28 -21.73
C ASN A 42 3.36 -0.79 -20.49
N PHE A 43 3.10 0.05 -19.50
CA PHE A 43 2.35 -0.34 -18.29
C PHE A 43 1.31 0.70 -17.84
N SER A 44 0.73 1.45 -18.79
CA SER A 44 -0.15 2.60 -18.54
C SER A 44 -1.48 2.27 -17.86
N ASN A 45 -1.92 1.01 -17.85
CA ASN A 45 -3.24 0.65 -17.31
C ASN A 45 -3.24 0.22 -15.84
N LEU A 46 -2.08 -0.06 -15.23
CA LEU A 46 -1.99 -0.50 -13.82
C LEU A 46 -1.33 0.54 -12.88
N GLN A 47 -0.62 1.52 -13.43
CA GLN A 47 0.09 2.57 -12.64
C GLN A 47 -0.87 3.51 -11.88
N ILE A 48 -2.15 3.56 -12.26
CA ILE A 48 -3.12 4.51 -11.70
C ILE A 48 -3.65 4.08 -10.31
N THR A 49 -3.54 2.79 -9.95
CA THR A 49 -4.43 2.25 -8.90
C THR A 49 -3.98 2.49 -7.45
N TYR A 50 -2.69 2.78 -7.20
CA TYR A 50 -2.16 2.78 -5.82
C TYR A 50 -1.36 4.02 -5.41
N ARG A 51 -1.09 4.96 -6.32
CA ARG A 51 -0.27 6.14 -6.03
C ARG A 51 -1.08 7.31 -5.48
N ILE A 52 -0.76 7.71 -4.26
CA ILE A 52 -1.16 9.00 -3.70
C ILE A 52 -0.12 10.05 -4.07
N ASN A 53 -0.53 11.15 -4.69
CA ASN A 53 0.34 12.29 -4.98
C ASN A 53 0.64 13.03 -3.66
N ASP A 54 1.90 13.32 -3.36
CA ASP A 54 2.30 14.04 -2.13
C ASP A 54 1.56 15.36 -1.91
N LYS A 55 1.09 16.02 -2.97
CA LYS A 55 0.35 17.29 -2.91
C LYS A 55 -1.12 17.16 -3.34
N PHE A 56 -1.74 15.99 -3.12
CA PHE A 56 -3.13 15.74 -3.55
C PHE A 56 -4.16 16.69 -2.92
N LEU A 57 -3.85 17.30 -1.77
CA LEU A 57 -4.71 18.29 -1.09
C LEU A 57 -4.45 19.73 -1.55
N ALA A 58 -3.47 19.98 -2.41
CA ALA A 58 -3.12 21.33 -2.84
C ALA A 58 -4.25 21.93 -3.71
N GLY A 59 -4.86 23.02 -3.23
CA GLY A 59 -5.96 23.69 -3.92
C GLY A 59 -7.35 23.16 -3.57
N GLN A 60 -7.46 22.15 -2.69
CA GLN A 60 -8.72 21.68 -2.14
C GLN A 60 -9.15 22.50 -0.93
N GLN A 61 -10.43 22.41 -0.57
CA GLN A 61 -10.96 22.99 0.67
C GLN A 61 -10.43 22.28 1.92
N ILE A 62 -10.13 20.99 1.79
CA ILE A 62 -9.57 20.16 2.86
C ILE A 62 -8.06 20.34 2.87
N ASN A 63 -7.52 20.66 4.04
CA ASN A 63 -6.08 20.81 4.24
C ASN A 63 -5.47 19.60 4.98
N GLU A 64 -4.14 19.52 4.96
CA GLU A 64 -3.37 18.45 5.60
C GLU A 64 -3.68 18.32 7.10
N LYS A 65 -3.90 19.45 7.79
CA LYS A 65 -4.23 19.45 9.23
C LYS A 65 -5.57 18.80 9.53
N MET A 66 -6.60 19.04 8.70
CA MET A 66 -7.90 18.38 8.83
C MET A 66 -7.77 16.87 8.64
N ARG A 67 -6.97 16.43 7.65
CA ARG A 67 -6.64 15.01 7.47
C ARG A 67 -5.98 14.44 8.71
N THR A 68 -4.95 15.10 9.26
CA THR A 68 -4.26 14.62 10.47
C THR A 68 -5.23 14.42 11.65
N ILE A 69 -6.14 15.37 11.87
CA ILE A 69 -7.14 15.28 12.95
C ILE A 69 -8.09 14.09 12.72
N LEU A 70 -8.55 13.87 11.48
CA LEU A 70 -9.39 12.74 11.13
C LEU A 70 -8.67 11.39 11.37
N ILE A 71 -7.42 11.28 10.92
CA ILE A 71 -6.63 10.05 11.07
C ILE A 71 -6.33 9.77 12.55
N ASP A 72 -6.01 10.78 13.35
CA ASP A 72 -5.80 10.61 14.79
C ASP A 72 -7.05 10.05 15.47
N TRP A 73 -8.23 10.59 15.16
CA TRP A 73 -9.49 10.07 15.68
C TRP A 73 -9.75 8.63 15.21
N LEU A 74 -9.48 8.31 13.94
CA LEU A 74 -9.62 6.94 13.42
C LEU A 74 -8.70 5.93 14.11
N ILE A 75 -7.50 6.34 14.51
CA ILE A 75 -6.58 5.49 15.29
C ILE A 75 -7.21 5.17 16.65
N GLN A 76 -7.79 6.16 17.33
CA GLN A 76 -8.47 5.94 18.61
C GLN A 76 -9.66 4.98 18.48
N VAL A 77 -10.44 5.10 17.40
CA VAL A 77 -11.54 4.17 17.07
C VAL A 77 -11.01 2.77 16.80
N HIS A 78 -9.98 2.65 15.96
CA HIS A 78 -9.34 1.38 15.61
C HIS A 78 -8.86 0.63 16.87
N LEU A 79 -8.22 1.33 17.80
CA LEU A 79 -7.75 0.78 19.07
C LEU A 79 -8.92 0.35 19.97
N ARG A 80 -9.99 1.14 20.04
CA ARG A 80 -11.19 0.81 20.84
C ARG A 80 -11.87 -0.48 20.39
N PHE A 81 -11.87 -0.75 19.09
CA PHE A 81 -12.50 -1.93 18.49
C PHE A 81 -11.54 -3.12 18.31
N HIS A 82 -10.26 -2.98 18.69
CA HIS A 82 -9.23 -4.02 18.54
C HIS A 82 -9.17 -4.61 17.12
N LEU A 83 -9.29 -3.76 16.10
CA LEU A 83 -9.27 -4.19 14.70
C LEU A 83 -7.84 -4.59 14.27
N LEU A 84 -7.72 -5.29 13.15
CA LEU A 84 -6.43 -5.64 12.56
C LEU A 84 -5.71 -4.42 11.98
N GLN A 85 -4.39 -4.36 12.13
CA GLN A 85 -3.58 -3.24 11.64
C GLN A 85 -3.76 -3.03 10.12
N GLU A 86 -3.98 -4.11 9.36
CA GLU A 86 -4.27 -4.03 7.92
C GLU A 86 -5.55 -3.24 7.63
N THR A 87 -6.55 -3.31 8.52
CA THR A 87 -7.80 -2.53 8.38
C THR A 87 -7.52 -1.04 8.47
N LEU A 88 -6.70 -0.61 9.44
CA LEU A 88 -6.32 0.80 9.57
C LEU A 88 -5.56 1.29 8.33
N TYR A 89 -4.57 0.53 7.86
CA TYR A 89 -3.80 0.88 6.67
C TYR A 89 -4.70 0.99 5.44
N LEU A 90 -5.62 0.04 5.26
CA LEU A 90 -6.56 0.06 4.15
C LEU A 90 -7.51 1.27 4.23
N THR A 91 -8.04 1.58 5.42
CA THR A 91 -8.92 2.74 5.63
C THR A 91 -8.23 4.05 5.26
N VAL A 92 -7.01 4.30 5.77
CA VAL A 92 -6.26 5.52 5.43
C VAL A 92 -6.00 5.60 3.92
N ASN A 93 -5.59 4.47 3.32
CA ASN A 93 -5.29 4.39 1.90
C ASN A 93 -6.53 4.61 1.00
N ILE A 94 -7.73 4.21 1.44
CA ILE A 94 -8.99 4.51 0.75
C ILE A 94 -9.33 6.00 0.85
N ILE A 95 -9.22 6.59 2.05
CA ILE A 95 -9.51 8.02 2.28
C ILE A 95 -8.63 8.89 1.40
N ASP A 96 -7.32 8.64 1.39
CA ASP A 96 -6.37 9.45 0.61
C ASP A 96 -6.63 9.36 -0.89
N ARG A 97 -6.97 8.16 -1.40
CA ARG A 97 -7.34 7.97 -2.81
C ARG A 97 -8.62 8.71 -3.18
N PHE A 98 -9.62 8.65 -2.30
CA PHE A 98 -10.88 9.35 -2.53
C PHE A 98 -10.66 10.86 -2.60
N LEU A 99 -9.87 11.40 -1.66
CA LEU A 99 -9.52 12.80 -1.63
C LEU A 99 -8.70 13.23 -2.86
N GLN A 100 -7.81 12.39 -3.39
CA GLN A 100 -7.02 12.74 -4.58
C GLN A 100 -7.85 12.98 -5.86
N VAL A 101 -9.00 12.33 -6.00
CA VAL A 101 -9.86 12.45 -7.19
C VAL A 101 -10.90 13.57 -7.02
N SER A 102 -11.08 14.08 -5.79
CA SER A 102 -12.00 15.16 -5.47
C SER A 102 -11.48 16.53 -5.86
#